data_AF-A0AAU9IUC2-F1
#
_entry.id   AF-A0AAU9IUC2-F1
#
_cell.length_a   1.000
_cell.length_b   1.000
_cell.length_c   1.000
_cell.angle_alpha   90.00
_cell.angle_beta   90.00
_cell.angle_gamma   90.00
#
_symmetry.space_group_name_H-M   'P 1'
#
loop_
_entity.id
_entity.type
_entity.pdbx_description
1 polymer ?
#
loop_
_entity_poly.entity_id
_entity_poly.type
_entity_poly.pdbx_seq_one_letter_code
_entity_poly.pdbx_strand_id
1 'polypeptide(L)'
;MKYIVTRFKKRAQTCSICLNPIEFQGKVDACQHTYCYDCILRWSEVENTCPVCKTRFSFVSLIPHRLNYRITRNRKNQIKIKQANQHMNYTNETLNATIRHAQESINQEYRILLRELGDIDIRDLRHLVLSLIE
;
A
#
# COMPACT_ATOMS: atom_id res chain seq x y z
N MET A 1 -25.43 -12.24 -16.53
CA MET A 1 -25.45 -11.03 -15.67
C MET A 1 -25.67 -11.46 -14.24
N LYS A 2 -24.74 -11.16 -13.33
CA LYS A 2 -25.01 -11.31 -11.89
C LYS A 2 -25.88 -10.13 -11.46
N TYR A 3 -27.05 -10.43 -10.92
CA TYR A 3 -28.04 -9.41 -10.53
C TYR A 3 -27.78 -9.03 -9.08
N ILE A 4 -27.60 -7.73 -8.83
CA ILE A 4 -27.46 -7.19 -7.48
C ILE A 4 -28.73 -7.54 -6.72
N VAL A 5 -28.59 -8.30 -5.62
CA VAL A 5 -29.71 -8.80 -4.81
C VAL A 5 -30.39 -7.69 -3.98
N THR A 6 -29.93 -6.45 -4.12
CA THR A 6 -30.55 -5.26 -3.53
C THR A 6 -31.38 -4.52 -4.58
N ARG A 7 -32.58 -4.08 -4.20
CA ARG A 7 -33.46 -3.28 -5.09
C ARG A 7 -32.88 -1.92 -5.49
N PHE A 8 -31.72 -1.52 -4.96
CA PHE A 8 -31.11 -0.21 -5.16
C PHE A 8 -29.70 -0.35 -5.76
N LYS A 9 -29.61 -0.90 -6.98
CA LYS A 9 -28.35 -1.01 -7.74
C LYS A 9 -27.53 0.29 -7.78
N LYS A 10 -28.19 1.45 -7.93
CA LYS A 10 -27.55 2.78 -7.93
C LYS A 10 -26.81 3.12 -6.62
N ARG A 11 -27.15 2.46 -5.50
CA ARG A 11 -26.55 2.68 -4.18
C ARG A 11 -25.62 1.55 -3.75
N ALA A 12 -25.34 0.59 -4.63
CA ALA A 12 -24.42 -0.50 -4.33
C ALA A 12 -22.99 0.06 -4.21
N GLN A 13 -22.30 -0.31 -3.14
CA GLN A 13 -20.87 -0.01 -3.00
C GLN A 13 -20.07 -0.73 -4.09
N THR A 14 -18.94 -0.17 -4.50
CA THR A 14 -18.06 -0.77 -5.50
C THR A 14 -16.92 -1.52 -4.80
N CYS A 15 -16.64 -2.74 -5.24
CA CYS A 15 -15.54 -3.56 -4.70
C CYS A 15 -14.20 -3.01 -5.18
N SER A 16 -13.26 -2.74 -4.29
CA SER A 16 -11.92 -2.24 -4.66
C SER A 16 -10.99 -3.31 -5.25
N ILE A 17 -11.36 -4.60 -5.20
CA ILE A 17 -10.59 -5.69 -5.82
C ILE A 17 -11.03 -5.92 -7.27
N CYS A 18 -12.34 -6.06 -7.51
CA CYS A 18 -12.86 -6.42 -8.84
C CYS A 18 -13.55 -5.28 -9.57
N LEU A 19 -13.63 -4.09 -8.97
CA LEU A 19 -14.23 -2.86 -9.52
C LEU A 19 -15.70 -3.00 -9.95
N ASN A 20 -16.38 -4.04 -9.47
CA ASN A 20 -17.80 -4.29 -9.72
C ASN A 20 -18.65 -3.91 -8.50
N PRO A 21 -19.96 -3.68 -8.68
CA PRO A 21 -20.89 -3.53 -7.57
C PRO A 21 -20.86 -4.73 -6.62
N ILE A 22 -20.86 -4.46 -5.32
CA ILE A 22 -20.83 -5.47 -4.26
C ILE A 22 -22.23 -6.10 -4.10
N GLU A 23 -22.32 -7.40 -4.35
CA GLU A 23 -23.55 -8.18 -4.14
C GLU A 23 -23.63 -8.76 -2.72
N PHE A 24 -22.52 -9.33 -2.26
CA PHE A 24 -22.33 -9.86 -0.92
C PHE A 24 -21.15 -9.16 -0.28
N GLN A 25 -21.40 -8.34 0.73
CA GLN A 25 -20.35 -7.54 1.35
C GLN A 25 -19.48 -8.42 2.25
N GLY A 26 -18.18 -8.46 1.94
CA GLY A 26 -17.14 -8.96 2.81
C GLY A 26 -16.53 -7.82 3.60
N LYS A 27 -16.31 -8.03 4.89
CA LYS A 27 -15.62 -7.09 5.79
C LYS A 27 -14.50 -7.81 6.52
N VAL A 28 -13.35 -7.14 6.62
CA VAL A 28 -12.23 -7.56 7.48
C VAL A 28 -12.38 -6.96 8.87
N ASP A 29 -11.86 -7.61 9.90
CA ASP A 29 -11.92 -7.13 11.29
C ASP A 29 -11.04 -5.89 11.55
N ALA A 30 -10.03 -5.66 10.72
CA ALA A 30 -9.02 -4.62 10.97
C ALA A 30 -9.32 -3.23 10.41
N CYS A 31 -10.30 -3.07 9.49
CA CYS A 31 -10.61 -1.77 8.89
C CYS A 31 -12.05 -1.68 8.34
N GLN A 32 -12.42 -0.52 7.78
CA GLN A 32 -13.76 -0.26 7.24
C GLN A 32 -13.89 -0.43 5.71
N HIS A 33 -12.81 -0.83 5.03
CA HIS A 33 -12.85 -1.05 3.59
C HIS A 33 -13.75 -2.23 3.22
N THR A 34 -14.45 -2.12 2.09
CA THR A 34 -15.52 -3.04 1.69
C THR A 34 -15.20 -3.75 0.39
N TYR A 35 -15.53 -5.03 0.33
CA TYR A 35 -15.22 -5.90 -0.80
C TYR A 35 -16.40 -6.82 -1.11
N CYS A 36 -16.38 -7.49 -2.26
CA CYS A 36 -17.15 -8.72 -2.39
C CYS A 36 -16.58 -9.76 -1.43
N TYR A 37 -17.44 -10.51 -0.74
CA TYR A 37 -17.03 -11.57 0.19
C TYR A 37 -16.09 -12.58 -0.48
N ASP A 38 -16.44 -13.05 -1.68
CA ASP A 38 -15.59 -14.01 -2.41
C ASP A 38 -14.25 -13.37 -2.84
N CYS A 39 -14.21 -12.06 -3.11
CA CYS A 39 -12.97 -11.38 -3.51
C CYS A 39 -11.98 -11.30 -2.34
N ILE A 40 -12.44 -10.85 -1.17
CA ILE A 40 -11.58 -10.74 0.01
C ILE A 40 -11.21 -12.12 0.57
N LEU A 41 -12.06 -13.14 0.37
CA LEU A 41 -11.74 -14.51 0.74
C LEU A 41 -10.58 -15.06 -0.10
N ARG A 42 -10.63 -14.93 -1.42
CA ARG A 42 -9.51 -15.33 -2.30
C ARG A 42 -8.24 -14.56 -1.99
N TRP A 43 -8.36 -13.26 -1.72
CA TRP A 43 -7.22 -12.45 -1.29
C TRP A 43 -6.58 -13.04 -0.03
N SER A 44 -7.40 -13.42 0.96
CA SER A 44 -6.93 -14.00 2.22
C SER A 44 -6.24 -15.37 2.12
N GLU A 45 -6.37 -16.06 0.99
CA GLU A 45 -5.63 -17.30 0.71
C GLU A 45 -4.14 -17.01 0.41
N VAL A 46 -3.85 -15.80 -0.08
CA VAL A 46 -2.51 -15.37 -0.46
C VAL A 46 -1.93 -14.42 0.59
N GLU A 47 -2.72 -13.44 1.05
CA GLU A 47 -2.27 -12.29 1.84
C GLU A 47 -3.27 -11.92 2.95
N ASN A 48 -2.80 -11.63 4.16
CA ASN A 48 -3.65 -11.28 5.31
C ASN A 48 -3.64 -9.79 5.65
N THR A 49 -3.18 -8.94 4.73
CA THR A 49 -3.25 -7.48 4.82
C THR A 49 -4.33 -6.90 3.91
N CYS A 50 -5.00 -5.85 4.39
CA CYS A 50 -6.04 -5.15 3.64
C CYS A 50 -5.51 -4.66 2.29
N PRO A 51 -6.17 -4.96 1.14
CA PRO A 51 -5.71 -4.51 -0.18
C PRO A 51 -5.47 -3.00 -0.28
N VAL A 52 -6.28 -2.20 0.43
CA VAL A 52 -6.26 -0.73 0.39
C VAL A 52 -5.24 -0.13 1.37
N CYS A 53 -5.36 -0.43 2.66
CA CYS A 53 -4.55 0.24 3.70
C CYS A 53 -3.44 -0.63 4.30
N LYS A 54 -3.26 -1.86 3.81
CA LYS A 54 -2.23 -2.82 4.23
C LYS A 54 -2.28 -3.23 5.71
N THR A 55 -3.31 -2.84 6.46
CA THR A 55 -3.52 -3.29 7.84
C THR A 55 -3.80 -4.80 7.89
N ARG A 56 -3.08 -5.53 8.76
CA ARG A 56 -3.27 -6.97 8.97
C ARG A 56 -4.65 -7.27 9.57
N PHE A 57 -5.32 -8.29 9.03
CA PHE A 57 -6.61 -8.76 9.49
C PHE A 57 -6.58 -10.27 9.78
N SER A 58 -7.40 -10.72 10.73
CA SER A 58 -7.46 -12.13 11.15
C SER A 58 -8.75 -12.82 10.75
N PHE A 59 -9.79 -12.04 10.45
CA PHE A 59 -11.11 -12.55 10.14
C PHE A 59 -11.72 -11.86 8.92
N VAL A 60 -12.39 -12.67 8.10
CA VAL A 60 -13.30 -12.18 7.05
C VAL A 60 -14.71 -12.57 7.43
N SER A 61 -15.60 -11.58 7.46
CA SER A 61 -17.02 -11.75 7.78
C SER A 61 -17.89 -11.43 6.57
N LEU A 62 -18.92 -12.25 6.36
CA LEU A 62 -19.99 -11.98 5.42
C LEU A 62 -21.02 -11.08 6.11
N ILE A 63 -21.29 -9.91 5.53
CA ILE A 63 -22.31 -8.99 6.01
C ILE A 63 -23.56 -9.14 5.13
N PRO A 64 -24.60 -9.87 5.59
CA PRO A 64 -25.84 -9.99 4.84
C PRO A 64 -26.60 -8.66 4.85
N HIS A 65 -27.03 -8.20 3.68
CA HIS A 65 -28.13 -7.24 3.60
C HIS A 65 -29.44 -7.90 4.07
N ARG A 66 -30.38 -7.11 4.61
CA ARG A 66 -31.68 -7.61 5.13
C ARG A 66 -32.43 -8.56 4.17
N LEU A 67 -32.29 -8.39 2.85
CA LEU A 67 -32.94 -9.24 1.84
C LEU A 67 -32.19 -10.57 1.59
N ASN A 68 -30.91 -10.66 1.96
CA ASN A 68 -30.03 -11.80 1.67
C ASN A 68 -29.97 -12.81 2.82
N TYR A 69 -30.67 -12.57 3.93
CA TYR A 69 -30.63 -13.42 5.13
C TYR A 69 -31.01 -14.89 4.85
N ARG A 70 -31.95 -15.14 3.92
CA ARG A 70 -32.32 -16.51 3.51
C ARG A 70 -31.21 -17.22 2.73
N ILE A 71 -30.42 -16.48 1.94
CA ILE A 71 -29.34 -17.03 1.10
C ILE A 71 -28.08 -17.29 1.92
N THR A 72 -27.82 -16.48 2.95
CA THR A 72 -26.62 -16.59 3.80
C THR A 72 -26.73 -17.65 4.89
N ARG A 73 -27.91 -18.26 5.12
CA ARG A 73 -28.16 -19.23 6.21
C ARG A 73 -27.26 -20.47 6.18
N ASN A 74 -26.76 -20.85 5.00
CA ASN A 74 -25.89 -22.01 4.80
C ASN A 74 -24.40 -21.65 4.62
N ARG A 75 -24.00 -20.37 4.65
CA ARG A 75 -22.58 -19.96 4.59
C ARG A 75 -22.07 -19.69 6.01
N LYS A 76 -20.83 -20.09 6.29
CA LYS A 76 -20.14 -19.66 7.52
C LYS A 76 -19.95 -18.14 7.46
N ASN A 77 -20.61 -17.42 8.37
CA ASN A 77 -20.62 -15.95 8.36
C ASN A 77 -19.29 -15.32 8.75
N GLN A 78 -18.33 -16.09 9.25
CA GLN A 78 -17.00 -15.64 9.62
C GLN A 78 -16.00 -16.77 9.42
N ILE A 79 -14.84 -16.44 8.85
CA ILE A 79 -13.73 -17.38 8.66
C ILE A 79 -12.49 -16.78 9.31
N LYS A 80 -11.81 -17.60 10.12
CA LYS A 80 -10.48 -17.29 10.68
C LYS A 80 -9.43 -17.63 9.63
N ILE A 81 -8.54 -16.70 9.34
CA ILE A 81 -7.52 -16.86 8.31
C ILE A 81 -6.25 -17.43 8.94
N LYS A 82 -5.62 -18.38 8.23
CA LYS A 82 -4.27 -18.86 8.61
C LYS A 82 -3.32 -17.71 8.34
N GLN A 83 -2.56 -17.28 9.35
CA GLN A 83 -1.64 -16.17 9.19
C GLN A 83 -0.56 -16.56 8.16
N ALA A 84 -0.63 -15.95 6.97
CA ALA A 84 0.47 -15.99 6.01
C ALA A 84 1.45 -14.88 6.41
N ASN A 85 2.65 -15.27 6.84
CA ASN A 85 3.68 -14.32 7.19
C ASN A 85 4.28 -13.71 5.92
N GLN A 86 3.59 -12.74 5.31
CA GLN A 86 4.20 -11.81 4.36
C GLN A 86 4.60 -10.54 5.12
N HIS A 87 5.60 -10.63 5.98
CA HIS A 87 6.48 -9.48 6.14
C HIS A 87 7.42 -9.53 4.95
N MET A 88 7.40 -8.51 4.10
CA MET A 88 8.60 -8.21 3.31
C MET A 88 9.64 -7.78 4.36
N ASN A 89 10.41 -8.74 4.86
CA ASN A 89 11.44 -8.49 5.86
C ASN A 89 12.54 -7.68 5.17
N TYR A 90 12.44 -6.36 5.23
CA TYR A 90 13.60 -5.50 4.97
C TYR A 90 14.64 -5.85 6.03
N THR A 91 15.64 -6.64 5.63
CA THR A 91 16.78 -6.91 6.49
C THR A 91 17.58 -5.63 6.65
N ASN A 92 18.30 -5.49 7.77
CA ASN A 92 19.24 -4.38 7.94
C ASN A 92 20.22 -4.30 6.75
N GLU A 93 20.57 -5.44 6.14
CA GLU A 93 21.38 -5.49 4.93
C GLU A 93 20.71 -4.82 3.73
N THR A 94 19.43 -5.13 3.45
CA THR A 94 18.68 -4.48 2.35
C THR A 94 18.50 -2.98 2.58
N LEU A 95 18.26 -2.57 3.83
CA LEU A 95 18.16 -1.15 4.19
C LEU A 95 19.51 -0.44 4.01
N ASN A 96 20.60 -1.05 4.49
CA ASN A 96 21.96 -0.51 4.36
C ASN A 96 22.43 -0.45 2.90
N ALA A 97 22.05 -1.43 2.08
CA ALA A 97 22.33 -1.41 0.65
C ALA A 97 21.59 -0.26 -0.05
N THR A 98 20.32 -0.04 0.29
CA THR A 98 19.51 1.07 -0.26
C THR A 98 20.09 2.42 0.15
N ILE A 99 20.48 2.57 1.42
CA ILE A 99 21.12 3.77 1.96
C ILE A 99 22.44 4.07 1.22
N ARG A 100 23.31 3.06 1.04
CA ARG A 100 24.56 3.21 0.29
C ARG A 100 24.34 3.69 -1.13
N HIS A 101 23.40 3.08 -1.87
CA HIS A 101 23.09 3.50 -3.23
C HIS A 101 22.57 4.94 -3.30
N ALA A 102 21.72 5.35 -2.36
CA ALA A 102 21.26 6.74 -2.28
C ALA A 102 22.43 7.70 -2.01
N GLN A 103 23.32 7.36 -1.07
CA GLN A 103 24.51 8.14 -0.78
C GLN A 103 25.46 8.26 -1.98
N GLU A 104 25.67 7.17 -2.72
CA GLU A 104 26.51 7.16 -3.91
C GLU A 104 25.93 8.06 -5.00
N SER A 105 24.61 8.02 -5.19
CA SER A 105 23.91 8.88 -6.16
C SER A 105 24.09 10.36 -5.80
N ILE A 106 23.87 10.72 -4.54
CA ILE A 106 24.07 12.10 -4.03
C ILE A 106 25.53 12.54 -4.21
N ASN A 107 26.49 11.68 -3.87
CA ASN A 107 27.91 11.98 -4.00
C ASN A 107 28.33 12.15 -5.46
N GLN A 108 27.75 11.37 -6.37
CA GLN A 108 27.99 11.49 -7.79
C GLN A 108 27.44 12.81 -8.34
N GLU A 109 26.21 13.18 -7.96
CA GLU A 109 25.63 14.48 -8.31
C GLU A 109 26.48 15.64 -7.78
N TYR A 110 26.91 15.58 -6.52
CA TYR A 110 27.78 16.60 -5.94
C TYR A 110 29.12 16.73 -6.70
N ARG A 111 29.72 15.61 -7.13
CA ARG A 111 30.94 15.64 -7.96
C ARG A 111 30.72 16.26 -9.34
N ILE A 112 29.56 16.04 -9.95
CA ILE A 112 29.19 16.67 -11.22
C ILE A 112 29.04 18.18 -11.02
N LEU A 113 28.28 18.59 -10.00
CA LEU A 113 28.10 20.00 -9.65
C LEU A 113 29.45 20.70 -9.36
N LEU A 114 30.35 20.05 -8.63
CA LEU A 114 31.69 20.60 -8.38
C LEU A 114 32.52 20.75 -9.67
N ARG A 115 32.39 19.84 -10.65
CA ARG A 115 33.04 19.99 -11.95
C ARG A 115 32.43 21.11 -12.79
N GLU A 116 31.12 21.24 -12.78
CA GLU A 116 30.39 22.29 -13.52
C GLU A 116 30.64 23.68 -12.94
N LEU A 117 30.83 23.76 -11.62
CA LEU A 117 31.23 24.99 -10.93
C LEU A 117 32.71 25.33 -11.12
N GLY A 118 33.48 24.50 -11.85
CA GLY A 118 34.85 24.74 -12.29
C GLY A 118 35.75 25.24 -11.18
N ASP A 119 36.38 24.32 -10.42
CA ASP A 119 37.43 24.58 -9.42
C ASP A 119 37.51 26.04 -8.97
N ILE A 120 36.59 26.47 -8.10
CA ILE A 120 36.85 27.66 -7.31
C ILE A 120 38.01 27.26 -6.40
N ASP A 121 39.24 27.50 -6.86
CA ASP A 121 40.43 27.32 -6.06
C ASP A 121 40.24 28.19 -4.82
N ILE A 122 40.35 27.60 -3.64
CA ILE A 122 40.29 28.32 -2.35
C ILE A 122 41.31 29.48 -2.34
N ARG A 123 42.38 29.39 -3.15
CA ARG A 123 43.35 30.46 -3.39
C ARG A 123 42.77 31.67 -4.13
N ASP A 124 41.85 31.46 -5.07
CA ASP A 124 41.17 32.54 -5.81
C ASP A 124 40.16 33.28 -4.93
N LEU A 125 39.46 32.56 -4.05
CA LEU A 125 38.62 33.18 -3.00
C LEU A 125 39.45 34.02 -2.03
N ARG A 126 40.67 33.57 -1.70
CA ARG A 126 41.60 34.33 -0.85
C ARG A 126 42.08 35.60 -1.54
N HIS A 127 42.36 35.57 -2.84
CA HIS A 127 42.71 36.78 -3.62
C HIS A 127 41.53 37.76 -3.73
N LEU A 128 40.31 37.26 -3.96
CA LEU A 128 39.10 38.08 -4.02
C LEU A 128 38.80 38.77 -2.68
N VAL A 129 38.90 38.03 -1.57
CA VAL A 129 38.69 38.58 -0.22
C VAL A 129 39.77 39.61 0.13
N LEU A 130 41.03 39.40 -0.28
CA LEU A 130 42.10 40.38 -0.06
C LEU A 130 41.91 41.65 -0.90
N SER A 131 41.37 41.56 -2.13
CA SER A 131 41.09 42.72 -2.99
C SER A 131 39.88 43.56 -2.57
N LEU A 132 39.03 43.05 -1.67
CA LEU A 132 37.87 43.76 -1.11
C LEU A 132 38.18 44.44 0.23
N ILE A 133 39.38 44.22 0.78
CA ILE A 133 39.85 44.77 2.05
C ILE A 133 40.86 45.92 1.84
N GLU A 134 41.24 46.22 0.59
CA GLU A 134 41.91 47.47 0.17
C GLU A 134 40.89 48.48 -0.36
#